data_AF-A0A7Y8NT20-F1
#
_entry.id   AF-A0A7Y8NT20-F1
#
_cell.length_a   1.000
_cell.length_b   1.000
_cell.length_c   1.000
_cell.angle_alpha   90.00
_cell.angle_beta   90.00
_cell.angle_gamma   90.00
#
_symmetry.space_group_name_H-M   'P 1'
#
loop_
_entity.id
_entity.type
_entity.pdbx_description
1 polymer ?
#
loop_
_entity_poly.entity_id
_entity_poly.type
_entity_poly.pdbx_seq_one_letter_code
_entity_poly.pdbx_strand_id
1 'polypeptide(L)'
;MPINKSLWTSSFVVYTAGLGMCVLGVSIWLIDIKGNKKMVKPFIEFGSNAMFVFVSSGLLVKSLSKIMIAEGDGKVGLSEFIYSHIYKPLDGAEISSVLYAITWVFLMWVISHFLYKKNIFVKI
;
A
#
# COMPACT_ATOMS: atom_id res chain seq x y z
N MET A 1 18.22 -12.12 -19.62
CA MET A 1 18.99 -12.06 -18.34
C MET A 1 17.99 -12.12 -17.19
N PRO A 2 18.25 -12.87 -16.10
CA PRO A 2 17.29 -13.07 -15.02
C PRO A 2 16.99 -11.73 -14.31
N ILE A 3 15.71 -11.46 -14.09
CA ILE A 3 15.20 -10.21 -13.51
C ILE A 3 15.51 -10.10 -12.01
N ASN A 4 15.67 -11.24 -11.32
CA ASN A 4 15.97 -11.29 -9.89
C ASN A 4 17.49 -11.36 -9.65
N LYS A 5 18.15 -10.20 -9.64
CA LYS A 5 19.54 -10.05 -9.18
C LYS A 5 19.56 -9.33 -7.84
N SER A 6 20.66 -9.50 -7.10
CA SER A 6 20.94 -8.67 -5.93
C SER A 6 20.87 -7.19 -6.30
N LEU A 7 20.16 -6.42 -5.46
CA LEU A 7 19.85 -5.00 -5.66
C LEU A 7 21.11 -4.11 -5.83
N TRP A 8 22.30 -4.63 -5.52
CA TRP A 8 23.58 -3.91 -5.53
C TRP A 8 24.44 -4.13 -6.79
N THR A 9 23.93 -4.80 -7.82
CA THR A 9 24.72 -4.99 -9.05
C THR A 9 24.70 -3.74 -9.93
N SER A 10 25.85 -3.34 -10.48
CA SER A 10 25.98 -2.09 -11.26
C SER A 10 24.99 -2.01 -12.43
N SER A 11 24.73 -3.14 -13.12
CA SER A 11 23.72 -3.20 -14.19
C SER A 11 22.29 -2.97 -13.69
N PHE A 12 21.95 -3.47 -12.50
CA PHE A 12 20.65 -3.24 -11.89
C PHE A 12 20.48 -1.78 -11.46
N VAL A 13 21.54 -1.16 -10.92
CA VAL A 13 21.53 0.25 -10.54
C VAL A 13 21.33 1.16 -11.76
N VAL A 14 22.06 0.94 -12.87
CA VAL A 14 21.88 1.74 -14.09
C VAL A 14 20.47 1.54 -14.68
N TYR A 15 19.97 0.32 -14.69
CA TYR A 15 18.62 0.02 -15.20
C TYR A 15 17.52 0.70 -14.37
N THR A 16 17.57 0.57 -13.05
CA THR A 16 16.60 1.19 -12.14
C THR A 16 16.71 2.71 -12.10
N ALA A 17 17.92 3.27 -12.17
CA ALA A 17 18.13 4.71 -12.29
C ALA A 17 17.57 5.26 -13.62
N GLY A 18 17.81 4.56 -14.73
CA GLY A 18 17.25 4.91 -16.04
C GLY A 18 15.72 4.91 -16.04
N LEU A 19 15.11 3.84 -15.52
CA LEU A 19 13.65 3.77 -15.34
C LEU A 19 13.14 4.87 -14.42
N GLY A 20 13.85 5.16 -13.32
CA GLY A 20 13.51 6.24 -12.40
C GLY A 20 13.48 7.61 -13.08
N MET A 21 14.47 7.91 -13.92
CA MET A 21 14.50 9.15 -14.71
C MET A 21 13.35 9.22 -15.72
N CYS A 22 13.02 8.12 -16.39
CA CYS A 22 11.86 8.07 -17.29
C CYS A 22 10.55 8.32 -16.54
N VAL A 23 10.34 7.67 -15.38
CA VAL A 23 9.15 7.84 -14.54
C VAL A 23 9.05 9.28 -14.02
N LEU A 24 10.17 9.88 -13.58
CA LEU A 24 10.22 11.28 -13.19
C LEU A 24 9.84 12.21 -14.35
N GLY A 25 10.41 12.00 -15.54
CA GLY A 25 10.08 12.79 -16.73
C GLY A 25 8.60 12.73 -17.10
N VAL A 26 8.00 11.53 -17.08
CA VAL A 26 6.56 11.34 -17.31
C VAL A 26 5.73 12.04 -16.23
N SER A 27 6.16 11.97 -14.97
CA SER A 27 5.47 12.62 -13.85
C SER A 27 5.45 14.14 -14.01
N ILE A 28 6.60 14.75 -14.33
CA ILE A 28 6.70 16.19 -14.60
C ILE A 28 5.81 16.58 -15.79
N TRP A 29 5.83 15.80 -16.86
CA TRP A 29 5.00 16.09 -18.03
C TRP A 29 3.49 16.01 -17.71
N LEU A 30 3.04 15.00 -16.96
CA LEU A 30 1.64 14.84 -16.58
C LEU A 30 1.16 15.87 -15.56
N ILE A 31 1.98 16.20 -14.58
CA ILE A 31 1.60 17.04 -13.44
C ILE A 31 1.83 18.52 -13.75
N ASP A 32 3.03 18.87 -14.20
CA ASP A 32 3.46 20.26 -14.32
C ASP A 32 3.12 20.84 -15.69
N ILE A 33 3.29 20.07 -16.78
CA ILE A 33 3.02 20.55 -18.15
C ILE A 33 1.53 20.42 -18.49
N LYS A 34 0.94 19.23 -18.29
CA LYS A 34 -0.47 18.97 -18.63
C LYS A 34 -1.46 19.49 -17.57
N GLY A 35 -0.96 19.81 -16.37
CA GLY A 35 -1.78 20.41 -15.31
C GLY A 35 -2.82 19.47 -14.69
N ASN A 36 -2.69 18.14 -14.86
CA ASN A 36 -3.66 17.13 -14.39
C ASN A 36 -3.60 16.88 -12.87
N LYS A 37 -3.64 17.94 -12.07
CA LYS A 37 -3.50 17.89 -10.60
C LYS A 37 -4.59 17.07 -9.91
N LYS A 38 -5.78 16.92 -10.52
CA LYS A 38 -6.90 16.14 -9.97
C LYS A 38 -6.61 14.63 -9.91
N MET A 39 -5.95 14.07 -10.93
CA MET A 39 -5.65 12.62 -10.97
C MET A 39 -4.55 12.25 -9.99
N VAL A 40 -3.65 13.19 -9.68
CA VAL A 40 -2.49 12.95 -8.81
C VAL A 40 -2.81 13.25 -7.35
N LYS A 41 -3.92 13.94 -7.07
CA LYS A 41 -4.39 14.25 -5.72
C LYS A 41 -4.39 13.05 -4.75
N PRO A 42 -4.99 11.87 -5.07
CA PRO A 42 -4.95 10.73 -4.15
C PRO A 42 -3.52 10.23 -3.86
N PHE A 43 -2.60 10.35 -4.82
CA PHE A 43 -1.19 9.99 -4.63
C PHE A 43 -0.46 10.99 -3.72
N ILE A 44 -0.78 12.29 -3.84
CA ILE A 44 -0.23 13.33 -2.96
C ILE A 44 -0.74 13.13 -1.53
N GLU A 45 -2.04 12.87 -1.36
CA GLU A 45 -2.66 12.60 -0.06
C GLU A 45 -2.06 11.36 0.61
N PHE A 46 -1.75 10.32 -0.16
CA PHE A 46 -1.09 9.12 0.34
C PHE A 46 0.40 9.37 0.68
N GLY A 47 1.10 10.12 -0.18
CA GLY A 47 2.53 10.40 -0.05
C GLY A 47 2.88 11.41 1.03
N SER A 48 2.00 12.37 1.33
CA SER A 48 2.29 13.44 2.30
C SER A 48 2.51 12.94 3.73
N ASN A 49 1.99 11.76 4.06
CA ASN A 49 2.14 11.10 5.36
C ASN A 49 2.72 9.69 5.22
N ALA A 50 3.57 9.44 4.23
CA ALA A 50 4.07 8.10 3.88
C ALA A 50 4.68 7.34 5.08
N MET A 51 5.47 8.00 5.92
CA MET A 51 6.09 7.37 7.08
C MET A 51 5.06 6.99 8.16
N PHE A 52 4.08 7.86 8.41
CA PHE A 52 2.99 7.56 9.34
C PHE A 52 2.14 6.39 8.83
N VAL A 53 1.82 6.35 7.53
CA VAL A 53 1.07 5.25 6.92
C VAL A 53 1.86 3.94 7.01
N PHE A 54 3.18 3.97 6.80
CA PHE A 54 4.03 2.80 6.95
C PHE A 54 4.02 2.25 8.39
N VAL A 55 4.23 3.12 9.38
CA VAL A 55 4.23 2.72 10.80
C VAL A 55 2.84 2.25 11.25
N SER A 56 1.78 2.99 10.88
CA SER A 56 0.41 2.65 11.25
C SER A 56 -0.06 1.34 10.62
N SER A 57 0.30 1.06 9.36
CA SER A 57 0.06 -0.23 8.71
C SER A 57 0.66 -1.38 9.53
N GLY A 58 1.94 -1.27 9.91
CA GLY A 58 2.60 -2.29 10.73
C GLY A 58 1.98 -2.47 12.12
N LEU A 59 1.60 -1.36 12.76
CA LEU A 59 0.91 -1.38 14.06
C LEU A 59 -0.48 -2.01 13.96
N LEU A 60 -1.25 -1.69 12.92
CA LEU A 60 -2.58 -2.25 12.69
C LEU A 60 -2.52 -3.75 12.46
N VAL A 61 -1.62 -4.24 11.60
CA VAL A 61 -1.46 -5.70 11.39
C VAL A 61 -1.13 -6.40 12.71
N LYS A 62 -0.16 -5.88 13.48
CA LYS A 62 0.20 -6.45 14.80
C LYS A 62 -0.94 -6.40 15.82
N SER A 63 -1.78 -5.36 15.76
CA SER A 63 -2.92 -5.21 16.66
C SER A 63 -4.03 -6.19 16.30
N LEU A 64 -4.33 -6.33 15.01
CA LEU A 64 -5.31 -7.28 14.47
C LEU A 64 -4.89 -8.73 14.73
N SER A 65 -3.59 -9.05 14.63
CA SER A 65 -3.08 -10.39 14.93
C SER A 65 -3.11 -10.73 16.43
N LYS A 66 -3.12 -9.73 17.31
CA LYS A 66 -3.24 -9.94 18.77
C LYS A 66 -4.68 -10.22 19.19
N ILE A 67 -5.66 -9.74 18.44
CA ILE A 67 -7.07 -10.03 18.69
C ILE A 67 -7.35 -11.42 18.14
N MET A 68 -7.32 -12.41 19.03
CA MET A 68 -7.65 -13.79 18.70
C MET A 68 -9.15 -14.00 18.85
N ILE A 69 -9.79 -14.46 17.78
CA ILE A 69 -11.17 -14.93 17.77
C ILE A 69 -11.14 -16.45 17.90
N ALA A 70 -12.01 -16.99 18.75
CA ALA A 70 -12.23 -18.43 18.81
C ALA A 70 -13.10 -18.84 17.62
N GLU A 71 -12.56 -19.67 16.72
CA GLU A 71 -13.27 -20.24 15.58
C GLU A 71 -13.05 -21.76 15.61
N GLY A 72 -14.08 -22.53 15.95
CA GLY A 72 -13.96 -23.98 16.13
C GLY A 72 -13.03 -24.38 17.27
N ASP A 73 -12.10 -25.32 17.01
CA ASP A 73 -11.15 -25.89 17.99
C ASP A 73 -9.81 -25.12 18.06
N GLY A 74 -9.76 -23.91 17.48
CA GLY A 74 -8.55 -23.09 17.37
C GLY A 74 -8.79 -21.59 17.63
N LYS A 75 -7.68 -20.88 17.88
CA LYS A 75 -7.65 -19.41 17.99
C LYS A 75 -7.06 -18.85 16.71
N VAL A 76 -7.85 -18.06 16.00
CA VAL A 76 -7.44 -17.44 14.73
C VAL A 76 -7.34 -15.93 14.91
N GLY A 77 -6.36 -15.28 14.29
CA GLY A 77 -6.25 -13.82 14.35
C GLY A 77 -7.41 -13.15 13.63
N LEU A 78 -7.86 -11.99 14.10
CA LEU A 78 -8.97 -11.23 13.50
C LEU A 78 -8.80 -11.00 11.99
N SER A 79 -7.57 -10.79 11.52
CA SER A 79 -7.25 -10.66 10.10
C SER A 79 -7.54 -11.93 9.29
N GLU A 80 -7.28 -13.10 9.88
CA GLU A 80 -7.46 -14.40 9.25
C GLU A 80 -8.93 -14.83 9.30
N PHE A 81 -9.65 -14.49 10.37
CA PHE A 81 -11.11 -14.62 10.44
C PHE A 81 -11.80 -13.78 9.36
N ILE A 82 -11.40 -12.52 9.19
CA ILE A 82 -11.94 -11.64 8.14
C ILE A 82 -11.65 -12.23 6.76
N TYR A 83 -10.44 -12.76 6.53
CA TYR A 83 -10.10 -13.41 5.27
C TYR A 83 -10.93 -14.67 5.01
N SER A 84 -11.09 -15.54 6.02
CA SER A 84 -11.80 -16.82 5.91
C SER A 84 -13.31 -16.64 5.70
N HIS A 85 -13.93 -15.68 6.39
CA HIS A 85 -15.38 -15.49 6.34
C HIS A 85 -15.85 -14.53 5.23
N ILE A 86 -15.07 -13.50 4.90
CA ILE A 86 -15.49 -12.47 3.95
C ILE A 86 -14.89 -12.73 2.56
N TYR A 87 -13.60 -13.04 2.46
CA TYR A 87 -12.89 -13.07 1.16
C TYR A 87 -12.78 -14.46 0.55
N LYS A 88 -12.63 -15.51 1.35
CA LYS A 88 -12.59 -16.91 0.88
C LYS A 88 -13.85 -17.39 0.14
N PRO A 89 -15.08 -16.96 0.47
CA PRO A 89 -16.27 -17.38 -0.28
C PRO A 89 -16.51 -16.59 -1.57
N LEU A 90 -15.75 -15.52 -1.84
CA LEU A 90 -15.95 -14.58 -2.96
C LEU A 90 -15.20 -14.97 -4.26
N ASP A 91 -15.19 -16.26 -4.61
CA ASP A 91 -14.44 -16.86 -5.74
C ASP A 91 -12.91 -16.94 -5.56
N GLY A 92 -12.36 -18.10 -5.94
CA GLY A 92 -10.93 -18.41 -6.21
C GLY A 92 -9.85 -17.75 -5.33
N ALA A 93 -8.95 -18.54 -4.73
CA ALA A 93 -7.89 -18.07 -3.82
C ALA A 93 -7.08 -16.84 -4.33
N GLU A 94 -6.87 -16.74 -5.64
CA GLU A 94 -6.19 -15.61 -6.28
C GLU A 94 -6.98 -14.29 -6.15
N ILE A 95 -8.27 -14.29 -6.47
CA ILE A 95 -9.13 -13.10 -6.44
C ILE A 95 -9.35 -12.65 -4.99
N SER A 96 -9.55 -13.59 -4.07
CA SER A 96 -9.64 -13.30 -2.63
C SER A 96 -8.42 -12.55 -2.11
N SER A 97 -7.22 -12.94 -2.54
CA SER A 97 -5.97 -12.29 -2.11
C SER A 97 -5.83 -10.86 -2.65
N VAL A 98 -6.22 -10.64 -3.92
CA VAL A 98 -6.19 -9.33 -4.57
C VAL A 98 -7.20 -8.38 -3.93
N LEU A 99 -8.43 -8.85 -3.67
CA LEU A 99 -9.46 -8.05 -3.00
C LEU A 99 -9.05 -7.67 -1.59
N TYR A 100 -8.43 -8.58 -0.85
CA TYR A 100 -7.89 -8.28 0.48
C TYR A 100 -6.80 -7.20 0.42
N ALA A 101 -5.85 -7.33 -0.52
CA ALA A 101 -4.78 -6.35 -0.72
C ALA A 101 -5.33 -4.97 -1.10
N ILE A 102 -6.32 -4.91 -2.01
CA ILE A 102 -6.98 -3.66 -2.41
C ILE A 102 -7.69 -3.02 -1.22
N THR A 103 -8.43 -3.82 -0.43
CA THR A 103 -9.12 -3.30 0.75
C THR A 103 -8.14 -2.73 1.77
N TRP A 104 -7.00 -3.40 1.98
CA TRP A 104 -5.96 -2.93 2.88
C TRP A 104 -5.36 -1.60 2.43
N VAL A 105 -4.99 -1.49 1.15
CA VAL A 105 -4.48 -0.25 0.55
C VAL A 105 -5.52 0.86 0.64
N PHE A 106 -6.79 0.54 0.36
CA PHE A 106 -7.89 1.50 0.46
C PHE A 106 -8.07 2.00 1.90
N LEU A 107 -8.00 1.12 2.90
CA LEU A 107 -8.09 1.49 4.31
C LEU A 107 -6.95 2.44 4.71
N MET A 108 -5.72 2.11 4.30
CA MET A 108 -4.57 3.00 4.51
C MET A 108 -4.76 4.36 3.81
N TRP A 109 -5.33 4.34 2.61
CA TRP A 109 -5.62 5.57 1.87
C TRP A 109 -6.67 6.43 2.56
N VAL A 110 -7.75 5.84 3.10
CA VAL A 110 -8.76 6.57 3.87
C VAL A 110 -8.15 7.24 5.10
N ILE A 111 -7.26 6.54 5.82
CA ILE A 111 -6.53 7.11 6.96
C ILE A 111 -5.70 8.31 6.48
N SER A 112 -4.88 8.13 5.45
CA SER A 112 -4.03 9.21 4.93
C SER A 112 -4.84 10.40 4.42
N HIS A 113 -5.95 10.16 3.73
CA HIS A 113 -6.88 11.18 3.25
C HIS A 113 -7.47 11.99 4.42
N PHE A 114 -7.84 11.32 5.52
CA PHE A 114 -8.35 12.00 6.71
C PHE A 114 -7.30 12.91 7.35
N LEU A 115 -6.05 12.43 7.47
CA LEU A 115 -4.93 13.24 7.96
C LEU A 115 -4.68 14.46 7.05
N TYR A 116 -4.69 14.24 5.73
CA TYR A 116 -4.51 15.30 4.74
C TYR A 116 -5.62 16.36 4.83
N LYS A 117 -6.89 15.94 4.93
CA LYS A 117 -8.03 16.86 5.07
C LYS A 117 -7.95 17.70 6.35
N LYS A 118 -7.35 17.15 7.41
CA LYS A 118 -7.11 17.87 8.68
C LYS A 118 -5.82 18.70 8.68
N ASN A 119 -5.05 18.73 7.58
CA ASN A 119 -3.73 19.36 7.49
C ASN A 119 -2.76 18.88 8.58
N ILE A 120 -2.89 17.63 9.03
CA ILE A 120 -1.98 17.02 10.01
C ILE A 120 -0.86 16.33 9.22
N PHE A 121 0.33 16.92 9.28
CA PHE A 121 1.54 16.36 8.69
C PHE A 121 2.45 15.85 9.79
N VAL A 122 2.45 14.53 9.98
CA VAL A 122 3.25 13.90 11.03
C VAL A 122 4.69 13.77 10.53
N LYS A 123 5.57 14.63 11.05
CA LYS A 123 7.02 14.49 10.91
C LYS A 123 7.54 13.81 12.18
N ILE A 124 8.22 12.69 12.01
CA ILE A 124 8.91 11.96 13.10
C ILE A 124 10.40 12.21 12.94
#